data_AF-A0A2N1QN44-F1
#
_entry.id   AF-A0A2N1QN44-F1
#
_cell.length_a   1.000
_cell.length_b   1.000
_cell.length_c   1.000
_cell.angle_alpha   90.00
_cell.angle_beta   90.00
_cell.angle_gamma   90.00
#
_symmetry.space_group_name_H-M   'P 1'
#
loop_
_entity.id
_entity.type
_entity.pdbx_description
1 polymer ?
#
loop_
_entity_poly.entity_id
_entity_poly.type
_entity_poly.pdbx_seq_one_letter_code
_entity_poly.pdbx_strand_id
1 'polypeptide(L)'
;MKFRGLILLLFLLLFLIPATSEGCTTILVGKGTTADGSVLHGHNEDMGFTAVGRLWPAPAATYRKGSAVEVPYVSLDLPDATYRYWASGNAFGTSGLGIAAESRPYDSVLVGMNEFGLTMSCNWMYSKEENLPGQGVRRYALRQLILERARTAREAVEFIGGIIDTYSQADWGGLTYCLADPDEAWIVETTSKNWVARRVKDEEVLVVANRFTIGEEYDMASKGLIDTAQKNGWFDPSKGKAFNFKAAYGDPVRMSSPYDIDREERAYALLKGKSGALLPADL
;
A
#
# COMPACT_ATOMS: atom_id res chain seq x y z
N MET A 1 18.56 23.76 43.90
CA MET A 1 17.24 23.89 43.25
C MET A 1 17.29 24.18 41.75
N LYS A 2 18.19 25.05 41.25
CA LYS A 2 18.23 25.44 39.81
C LYS A 2 18.51 24.29 38.82
N PHE A 3 19.30 23.30 39.21
CA PHE A 3 19.66 22.17 38.32
C PHE A 3 18.53 21.16 38.10
N ARG A 4 17.66 20.95 39.11
CA ARG A 4 16.49 20.04 39.01
C ARG A 4 15.40 20.61 38.10
N GLY A 5 15.19 21.92 38.12
CA GLY A 5 14.24 22.61 37.23
C GLY A 5 14.67 22.56 35.76
N LEU A 6 15.98 22.67 35.49
CA LEU A 6 16.51 22.59 34.13
C LEU A 6 16.38 21.18 33.53
N ILE A 7 16.64 20.13 34.33
CA ILE A 7 16.45 18.74 33.91
C ILE A 7 14.98 18.44 33.64
N LEU A 8 14.06 18.89 34.50
CA LEU A 8 12.63 18.68 34.30
C LEU A 8 12.11 19.42 33.05
N LEU A 9 12.61 20.63 32.79
CA LEU A 9 12.29 21.40 31.59
C LEU A 9 12.81 20.74 30.31
N LEU A 10 14.04 20.23 30.33
CA LEU A 10 14.60 19.44 29.21
C LEU A 10 13.82 18.13 28.98
N PHE A 11 13.37 17.48 30.06
CA PHE A 11 12.53 16.29 29.98
C PHE A 11 11.14 16.58 29.40
N LEU A 12 10.53 17.71 29.78
CA LEU A 12 9.27 18.19 29.21
C LEU A 12 9.40 18.62 27.74
N LEU A 13 10.54 19.22 27.37
CA LEU A 13 10.85 19.58 25.98
C LEU A 13 11.02 18.35 25.08
N LEU A 14 11.45 17.21 25.61
CA LEU A 14 11.48 15.93 24.87
C LEU A 14 10.08 15.41 24.50
N PHE A 15 9.05 15.73 25.29
CA PHE A 15 7.64 15.40 24.97
C PHE A 15 6.98 16.39 24.01
N LEU A 16 7.63 17.52 23.71
CA LEU A 16 7.13 18.52 22.75
C LEU A 16 7.61 18.26 21.32
N ILE A 17 8.41 17.21 21.09
CA ILE A 17 8.75 16.75 19.75
C ILE A 17 7.54 15.96 19.24
N PRO A 18 6.79 16.45 18.23
CA PRO A 18 5.70 15.67 17.66
C PRO A 18 6.31 14.39 17.07
N ALA A 19 5.93 13.25 17.65
CA ALA A 19 6.23 11.96 17.05
C ALA A 19 5.44 11.86 15.74
N THR A 20 6.15 11.73 14.62
CA THR A 20 5.54 11.39 13.34
C THR A 20 5.01 9.96 13.45
N SER A 21 3.69 9.81 13.52
CA SER A 21 3.04 8.50 13.47
C SER A 21 2.86 8.10 12.02
N GLU A 22 3.58 7.08 11.58
CA GLU A 22 3.27 6.33 10.37
C GLU A 22 2.47 5.10 10.79
N GLY A 23 1.15 5.14 10.57
CA GLY A 23 0.23 4.19 11.19
C GLY A 23 -0.92 3.75 10.28
N CYS A 24 -0.73 3.77 8.95
CA CYS A 24 -1.72 3.19 8.06
C CYS A 24 -1.92 1.70 8.42
N THR A 25 -3.17 1.27 8.53
CA THR A 25 -3.52 -0.12 8.77
C THR A 25 -4.62 -0.50 7.80
N THR A 26 -4.45 -1.63 7.13
CA THR A 26 -5.47 -2.20 6.27
C THR A 26 -5.94 -3.54 6.83
N ILE A 27 -7.24 -3.79 6.74
CA ILE A 27 -7.86 -5.08 7.04
C ILE A 27 -8.62 -5.53 5.79
N LEU A 28 -8.26 -6.70 5.28
CA LEU A 28 -8.96 -7.38 4.20
C LEU A 28 -9.65 -8.62 4.77
N VAL A 29 -10.91 -8.81 4.42
CA VAL A 29 -11.74 -9.88 4.96
C VAL A 29 -12.31 -10.66 3.79
N GLY A 30 -11.94 -11.93 3.68
CA GLY A 30 -12.43 -12.83 2.65
C GLY A 30 -13.92 -13.12 2.84
N LYS A 31 -14.62 -13.36 1.72
CA LYS A 31 -16.08 -13.57 1.69
C LYS A 31 -16.60 -14.74 2.51
N GLY A 32 -15.78 -15.76 2.76
CA GLY A 32 -16.10 -16.89 3.62
C GLY A 32 -16.09 -16.56 5.11
N THR A 33 -15.62 -15.37 5.49
CA THR A 33 -15.56 -14.92 6.90
C THR A 33 -16.62 -13.89 7.27
N THR A 34 -17.33 -13.32 6.30
CA THR A 34 -18.36 -12.31 6.53
C THR A 34 -19.74 -12.92 6.69
N ALA A 35 -20.66 -12.18 7.32
CA ALA A 35 -22.02 -12.66 7.60
C ALA A 35 -22.88 -12.80 6.32
N ASP A 36 -22.57 -12.05 5.27
CA ASP A 36 -23.38 -11.95 4.04
C ASP A 36 -22.64 -12.38 2.77
N GLY A 37 -21.40 -12.86 2.88
CA GLY A 37 -20.58 -13.26 1.73
C GLY A 37 -19.94 -12.08 1.00
N SER A 38 -19.96 -10.87 1.55
CA SER A 38 -19.21 -9.73 1.00
C SER A 38 -17.71 -9.86 1.27
N VAL A 39 -16.90 -9.26 0.41
CA VAL A 39 -15.48 -8.97 0.70
C VAL A 39 -15.41 -7.62 1.40
N LEU A 40 -14.70 -7.52 2.53
CA LEU A 40 -14.52 -6.23 3.22
C LEU A 40 -13.10 -5.72 3.09
N HIS A 41 -12.99 -4.40 2.91
CA HIS A 41 -11.74 -3.68 2.84
C HIS A 41 -11.83 -2.44 3.75
N GLY A 42 -11.24 -2.54 4.94
CA GLY A 42 -11.08 -1.43 5.88
C GLY A 42 -9.68 -0.84 5.78
N HIS A 43 -9.55 0.49 5.77
CA HIS A 43 -8.26 1.16 5.71
C HIS A 43 -8.28 2.46 6.50
N ASN A 44 -7.27 2.64 7.35
CA ASN A 44 -6.93 3.93 7.95
C ASN A 44 -5.74 4.52 7.22
N GLU A 45 -5.88 5.77 6.76
CA GLU A 45 -4.85 6.52 6.07
C GLU A 45 -4.29 7.62 7.00
N ASP A 46 -3.02 7.47 7.38
CA ASP A 46 -2.35 8.36 8.32
C ASP A 46 -1.59 9.46 7.57
N MET A 47 -2.21 10.62 7.44
CA MET A 47 -1.64 11.76 6.69
C MET A 47 -0.91 12.79 7.58
N GLY A 48 -0.81 12.53 8.88
CA GLY A 48 -0.26 13.46 9.88
C GLY A 48 -1.23 14.58 10.32
N PHE A 49 -0.81 15.36 11.31
CA PHE A 49 -1.71 16.24 12.09
C PHE A 49 -2.30 17.45 11.33
N THR A 50 -1.72 17.85 10.20
CA THR A 50 -2.14 19.04 9.43
C THR A 50 -2.79 18.69 8.10
N ALA A 51 -2.92 17.41 7.79
CA ALA A 51 -3.46 16.99 6.52
C ALA A 51 -4.97 17.21 6.46
N VAL A 52 -5.43 17.70 5.31
CA VAL A 52 -6.84 17.82 4.98
C VAL A 52 -7.15 16.84 3.87
N GLY A 53 -7.97 15.84 4.19
CA GLY A 53 -8.51 14.91 3.21
C GLY A 53 -9.67 15.55 2.45
N ARG A 54 -9.81 15.21 1.17
CA ARG A 54 -11.02 15.47 0.38
C ARG A 54 -11.55 14.17 -0.18
N LEU A 55 -12.86 14.11 -0.40
CA LEU A 55 -13.54 13.05 -1.14
C LEU A 55 -14.08 13.66 -2.44
N TRP A 56 -13.86 13.02 -3.59
CA TRP A 56 -14.36 13.52 -4.86
C TRP A 56 -14.72 12.40 -5.84
N PRO A 57 -15.72 12.62 -6.71
CA PRO A 57 -15.95 11.77 -7.87
C PRO A 57 -15.02 12.16 -9.03
N ALA A 58 -14.66 11.18 -9.84
CA ALA A 58 -13.99 11.33 -11.12
C ALA A 58 -14.84 10.64 -12.20
N PRO A 59 -15.24 11.36 -13.27
CA PRO A 59 -16.02 10.76 -14.35
C PRO A 59 -15.16 9.83 -15.20
N ALA A 60 -15.82 8.86 -15.85
CA ALA A 60 -15.21 8.08 -16.92
C ALA A 60 -14.84 9.02 -18.09
N ALA A 61 -13.79 8.68 -18.82
CA ALA A 61 -13.35 9.45 -19.98
C ALA A 61 -12.99 8.51 -21.14
N THR A 62 -13.10 9.03 -22.36
CA THR A 62 -12.69 8.33 -23.58
C THR A 62 -11.56 9.09 -24.25
N TYR A 63 -10.57 8.39 -24.78
CA TYR A 63 -9.40 9.00 -25.37
C TYR A 63 -9.20 8.56 -26.81
N ARG A 64 -8.51 9.39 -27.59
CA ARG A 64 -8.13 9.04 -28.95
C ARG A 64 -7.02 7.99 -28.89
N LYS A 65 -7.09 6.96 -29.74
CA LYS A 65 -6.02 5.98 -29.91
C LYS A 65 -4.66 6.67 -30.13
N GLY A 66 -3.65 6.24 -29.40
CA GLY A 66 -2.29 6.80 -29.43
C GLY A 66 -2.11 8.07 -28.60
N SER A 67 -3.09 8.44 -27.76
CA SER A 67 -2.89 9.49 -26.75
C SER A 67 -2.04 8.95 -25.60
N ALA A 68 -1.33 9.86 -24.92
CA ALA A 68 -0.56 9.55 -23.73
C ALA A 68 -0.96 10.47 -22.57
N VAL A 69 -0.71 10.03 -21.34
CA VAL A 69 -0.84 10.80 -20.12
C VAL A 69 0.53 10.95 -19.46
N GLU A 70 0.83 12.17 -19.07
CA GLU A 70 2.02 12.48 -18.28
C GLU A 70 1.68 12.32 -16.80
N VAL A 71 2.31 11.35 -16.16
CA VAL A 71 2.41 11.29 -14.69
C VAL A 71 3.83 11.69 -14.30
N PRO A 72 4.10 12.04 -13.03
CA PRO A 72 5.45 12.38 -12.63
C PRO A 72 6.47 11.31 -13.07
N TYR A 73 7.50 11.76 -13.81
CA TYR A 73 8.64 11.00 -14.34
C TYR A 73 8.36 10.05 -15.53
N VAL A 74 7.10 9.77 -15.87
CA VAL A 74 6.74 8.75 -16.86
C VAL A 74 5.59 9.23 -17.74
N SER A 75 5.72 8.97 -19.05
CA SER A 75 4.62 9.07 -20.01
C SER A 75 4.03 7.68 -20.27
N LEU A 76 2.71 7.53 -20.13
CA LEU A 76 2.00 6.27 -20.37
C LEU A 76 0.97 6.42 -21.47
N ASP A 77 0.80 5.39 -22.29
CA ASP A 77 -0.32 5.31 -23.21
C ASP A 77 -1.64 5.39 -22.44
N LEU A 78 -2.57 6.19 -22.95
CA LEU A 78 -3.94 6.22 -22.48
C LEU A 78 -4.72 5.06 -23.12
N PRO A 79 -5.55 4.35 -22.32
CA PRO A 79 -6.49 3.37 -22.88
C PRO A 79 -7.57 4.10 -23.70
N ASP A 80 -8.35 3.34 -24.47
CA ASP A 80 -9.49 3.88 -25.21
C ASP A 80 -10.51 4.55 -24.27
N ALA A 81 -10.65 4.04 -23.04
CA ALA A 81 -11.46 4.63 -21.99
C ALA A 81 -10.91 4.36 -20.59
N THR A 82 -11.18 5.27 -19.67
CA THR A 82 -10.98 5.10 -18.22
C THR A 82 -12.32 5.02 -17.50
N TYR A 83 -12.30 4.35 -16.35
CA TYR A 83 -13.50 4.13 -15.54
C TYR A 83 -13.81 5.33 -14.65
N ARG A 84 -15.09 5.48 -14.30
CA ARG A 84 -15.47 6.43 -13.24
C ARG A 84 -15.14 5.82 -11.88
N TYR A 85 -14.74 6.67 -10.94
CA TYR A 85 -14.43 6.27 -9.57
C TYR A 85 -14.73 7.40 -8.59
N TRP A 86 -14.78 7.08 -7.30
CA TRP A 86 -14.58 8.07 -6.26
C TRP A 86 -13.24 7.81 -5.59
N ALA A 87 -12.60 8.88 -5.12
CA ALA A 87 -11.35 8.79 -4.39
C ALA A 87 -11.34 9.72 -3.19
N SER A 88 -10.59 9.32 -2.17
CA SER A 88 -10.22 10.16 -1.05
C SER A 88 -8.70 10.36 -1.04
N GLY A 89 -8.27 11.52 -0.55
CA GLY A 89 -6.86 11.83 -0.41
C GLY A 89 -6.55 13.31 -0.26
N ASN A 90 -5.32 13.70 -0.58
CA ASN A 90 -4.78 15.03 -0.27
C ASN A 90 -5.59 16.15 -0.94
N ALA A 91 -6.01 17.14 -0.15
CA ALA A 91 -6.54 18.38 -0.72
C ALA A 91 -5.43 19.20 -1.42
N PHE A 92 -5.82 20.02 -2.40
CA PHE A 92 -4.85 20.85 -3.12
C PHE A 92 -4.18 21.85 -2.17
N GLY A 93 -2.85 21.94 -2.20
CA GLY A 93 -2.09 22.93 -1.42
C GLY A 93 -1.94 22.61 0.07
N THR A 94 -2.26 21.40 0.52
CA THR A 94 -2.02 20.97 1.91
C THR A 94 -0.57 20.56 2.16
N SER A 95 -0.12 20.66 3.42
CA SER A 95 1.14 20.10 3.90
C SER A 95 0.86 19.03 4.97
N GLY A 96 1.71 17.99 5.05
CA GLY A 96 1.48 16.85 5.94
C GLY A 96 2.49 15.73 5.69
N LEU A 97 2.39 14.66 6.48
CA LEU A 97 3.29 13.51 6.38
C LEU A 97 3.04 12.82 5.02
N GLY A 98 4.10 12.63 4.24
CA GLY A 98 4.00 11.99 2.92
C GLY A 98 3.44 12.88 1.80
N ILE A 99 2.96 14.09 2.07
CA ILE A 99 2.48 15.01 1.04
C ILE A 99 3.68 15.59 0.29
N ALA A 100 3.67 15.52 -1.05
CA ALA A 100 4.71 16.14 -1.85
C ALA A 100 4.73 17.66 -1.59
N ALA A 101 5.91 18.24 -1.44
CA ALA A 101 6.08 19.69 -1.26
C ALA A 101 5.50 20.51 -2.44
N GLU A 102 5.27 19.86 -3.57
CA GLU A 102 4.65 20.40 -4.78
C GLU A 102 3.44 19.53 -5.16
N SER A 103 2.29 20.14 -5.42
CA SER A 103 1.15 19.41 -5.99
C SER A 103 1.44 19.09 -7.46
N ARG A 104 1.51 17.80 -7.79
CA ARG A 104 1.70 17.31 -9.16
C ARG A 104 0.42 16.67 -9.70
N PRO A 105 0.23 16.60 -11.03
CA PRO A 105 -0.79 15.73 -11.61
C PRO A 105 -0.64 14.31 -11.06
N TYR A 106 -1.76 13.61 -10.86
CA TYR A 106 -1.76 12.23 -10.37
C TYR A 106 -1.13 12.04 -8.97
N ASP A 107 -1.23 13.05 -8.09
CA ASP A 107 -0.52 13.05 -6.80
C ASP A 107 -1.43 13.12 -5.55
N SER A 108 -2.73 12.89 -5.72
CA SER A 108 -3.72 13.13 -4.66
C SER A 108 -4.47 11.90 -4.18
N VAL A 109 -4.50 10.80 -4.95
CA VAL A 109 -5.31 9.62 -4.60
C VAL A 109 -4.60 8.77 -3.53
N LEU A 110 -5.29 8.56 -2.42
CA LEU A 110 -4.84 7.72 -1.32
C LEU A 110 -5.61 6.40 -1.27
N VAL A 111 -6.94 6.52 -1.36
CA VAL A 111 -7.87 5.40 -1.43
C VAL A 111 -8.99 5.70 -2.42
N GLY A 112 -9.69 4.68 -2.88
CA GLY A 112 -10.88 4.88 -3.71
C GLY A 112 -11.56 3.59 -4.12
N MET A 113 -12.67 3.74 -4.85
CA MET A 113 -13.38 2.64 -5.48
C MET A 113 -13.93 3.07 -6.84
N ASN A 114 -13.79 2.20 -7.85
CA ASN A 114 -14.33 2.45 -9.18
C ASN A 114 -15.73 1.85 -9.38
N GLU A 115 -16.30 2.05 -10.57
CA GLU A 115 -17.66 1.60 -10.89
C GLU A 115 -17.88 0.09 -10.93
N PHE A 116 -16.80 -0.70 -10.90
CA PHE A 116 -16.86 -2.17 -10.83
C PHE A 116 -16.83 -2.69 -9.39
N GLY A 117 -16.73 -1.80 -8.39
CA GLY A 117 -16.57 -2.19 -7.00
C GLY A 117 -15.13 -2.52 -6.63
N LEU A 118 -14.16 -2.32 -7.53
CA LEU A 118 -12.74 -2.44 -7.20
C LEU A 118 -12.32 -1.29 -6.29
N THR A 119 -11.93 -1.64 -5.07
CA THR A 119 -11.33 -0.77 -4.07
C THR A 119 -9.81 -0.88 -4.09
N MET A 120 -9.14 0.21 -3.76
CA MET A 120 -7.69 0.27 -3.64
C MET A 120 -7.30 1.13 -2.45
N SER A 121 -6.38 0.62 -1.65
CA SER A 121 -5.64 1.38 -0.63
C SER A 121 -4.17 0.98 -0.65
N CYS A 122 -3.34 1.68 0.11
CA CYS A 122 -1.91 1.38 0.11
C CYS A 122 -1.25 1.74 1.44
N ASN A 123 -0.44 0.81 1.94
CA ASN A 123 0.38 1.02 3.12
C ASN A 123 1.83 1.30 2.72
N TRP A 124 2.47 2.17 3.50
CA TRP A 124 3.90 2.41 3.42
C TRP A 124 4.68 1.20 3.96
N MET A 125 5.67 0.71 3.22
CA MET A 125 6.54 -0.39 3.66
C MET A 125 8.00 0.02 3.61
N TYR A 126 8.89 -0.85 4.09
CA TYR A 126 10.32 -0.59 4.12
C TYR A 126 11.07 -1.77 3.51
N SER A 127 11.79 -1.50 2.42
CA SER A 127 12.56 -2.50 1.68
C SER A 127 14.05 -2.22 1.82
N LYS A 128 14.87 -3.27 1.71
CA LYS A 128 16.33 -3.19 1.57
C LYS A 128 16.75 -2.66 0.20
N GLU A 129 15.89 -2.75 -0.81
CA GLU A 129 16.18 -2.22 -2.14
C GLU A 129 16.15 -0.68 -2.11
N GLU A 130 17.16 -0.08 -2.73
CA GLU A 130 17.32 1.37 -2.76
C GLU A 130 16.13 2.06 -3.42
N ASN A 131 15.69 3.17 -2.83
CA ASN A 131 14.69 4.04 -3.43
C ASN A 131 15.20 4.60 -4.77
N LEU A 132 14.27 4.92 -5.67
CA LEU A 132 14.57 5.49 -6.99
C LEU A 132 14.01 6.93 -7.10
N PRO A 133 14.69 7.95 -6.55
CA PRO A 133 14.22 9.33 -6.66
C PRO A 133 14.08 9.75 -8.12
N GLY A 134 12.91 10.24 -8.49
CA GLY A 134 12.69 10.76 -9.84
C GLY A 134 12.67 9.73 -10.97
N GLN A 135 12.65 8.42 -10.65
CA GLN A 135 12.74 7.35 -11.63
C GLN A 135 11.66 6.30 -11.40
N GLY A 136 10.74 6.19 -12.35
CA GLY A 136 9.61 5.25 -12.32
C GLY A 136 8.27 5.88 -11.95
N VAL A 137 7.26 5.04 -11.72
CA VAL A 137 5.91 5.54 -11.42
C VAL A 137 5.78 5.80 -9.92
N ARG A 138 5.32 7.02 -9.57
CA ARG A 138 5.04 7.37 -8.17
C ARG A 138 3.82 6.63 -7.65
N ARG A 139 3.84 6.28 -6.36
CA ARG A 139 2.73 5.59 -5.68
C ARG A 139 1.36 6.23 -5.93
N TYR A 140 1.27 7.54 -5.84
CA TYR A 140 0.02 8.27 -5.99
C TYR A 140 -0.55 8.15 -7.40
N ALA A 141 0.34 8.17 -8.39
CA ALA A 141 -0.06 7.98 -9.79
C ALA A 141 -0.52 6.55 -10.02
N LEU A 142 0.21 5.56 -9.50
CA LEU A 142 -0.17 4.16 -9.63
C LEU A 142 -1.55 3.88 -9.01
N ARG A 143 -1.83 4.43 -7.82
CA ARG A 143 -3.14 4.35 -7.15
C ARG A 143 -4.29 4.86 -8.03
N GLN A 144 -4.11 6.02 -8.63
CA GLN A 144 -5.12 6.59 -9.52
C GLN A 144 -5.26 5.77 -10.82
N LEU A 145 -4.15 5.36 -11.42
CA LEU A 145 -4.13 4.56 -12.65
C LEU A 145 -4.81 3.20 -12.47
N ILE A 146 -4.71 2.57 -11.28
CA ILE A 146 -5.44 1.34 -10.95
C ILE A 146 -6.95 1.57 -11.07
N LEU A 147 -7.47 2.60 -10.40
CA LEU A 147 -8.92 2.91 -10.40
C LEU A 147 -9.43 3.23 -11.81
N GLU A 148 -8.61 3.90 -12.61
CA GLU A 148 -8.92 4.28 -13.99
C GLU A 148 -8.95 3.09 -14.96
N ARG A 149 -8.24 1.98 -14.68
CA ARG A 149 -7.88 0.99 -15.72
C ARG A 149 -8.18 -0.48 -15.37
N ALA A 150 -8.32 -0.84 -14.09
CA ALA A 150 -8.60 -2.22 -13.67
C ALA A 150 -10.07 -2.40 -13.25
N ARG A 151 -10.69 -3.53 -13.59
CA ARG A 151 -12.08 -3.87 -13.21
C ARG A 151 -12.15 -4.77 -11.99
N THR A 152 -11.17 -5.65 -11.85
CA THR A 152 -11.09 -6.65 -10.77
C THR A 152 -9.79 -6.47 -9.99
N ALA A 153 -9.73 -7.04 -8.78
CA ALA A 153 -8.56 -7.04 -7.93
C ALA A 153 -7.41 -7.78 -8.62
N ARG A 154 -7.68 -8.91 -9.29
CA ARG A 154 -6.68 -9.63 -10.09
C ARG A 154 -6.16 -8.80 -11.27
N GLU A 155 -7.03 -8.11 -12.02
CA GLU A 155 -6.59 -7.20 -13.10
C GLU A 155 -5.71 -6.07 -12.54
N ALA A 156 -6.02 -5.56 -11.34
CA ALA A 156 -5.21 -4.56 -10.67
C ALA A 156 -3.83 -5.11 -10.26
N VAL A 157 -3.73 -6.37 -9.81
CA VAL A 157 -2.44 -7.04 -9.56
C VAL A 157 -1.59 -7.09 -10.84
N GLU A 158 -2.18 -7.54 -11.95
CA GLU A 158 -1.51 -7.61 -13.25
C GLU A 158 -1.06 -6.24 -13.73
N PHE A 159 -1.91 -5.22 -13.55
CA PHE A 159 -1.59 -3.85 -13.89
C PHE A 159 -0.42 -3.29 -13.08
N ILE A 160 -0.44 -3.45 -11.74
CA ILE A 160 0.66 -3.04 -10.85
C ILE A 160 1.96 -3.72 -11.26
N GLY A 161 1.91 -5.04 -11.47
CA GLY A 161 3.07 -5.81 -11.88
C GLY A 161 3.66 -5.35 -13.21
N GLY A 162 2.81 -5.11 -14.21
CA GLY A 162 3.23 -4.59 -15.51
C GLY A 162 3.85 -3.19 -15.42
N ILE A 163 3.31 -2.32 -14.57
CA ILE A 163 3.87 -0.98 -14.33
C ILE A 163 5.25 -1.08 -13.68
N ILE A 164 5.42 -1.91 -12.64
CA ILE A 164 6.71 -2.04 -11.94
C ILE A 164 7.75 -2.71 -12.83
N ASP A 165 7.37 -3.77 -13.55
CA ASP A 165 8.27 -4.47 -14.48
C ASP A 165 8.77 -3.54 -15.61
N THR A 166 7.93 -2.60 -16.05
CA THR A 166 8.24 -1.69 -17.18
C THR A 166 8.96 -0.42 -16.71
N TYR A 167 8.47 0.20 -15.64
CA TYR A 167 8.86 1.56 -15.25
C TYR A 167 9.53 1.63 -13.88
N SER A 168 9.50 0.57 -13.07
CA SER A 168 9.87 0.62 -11.64
C SER A 168 8.96 1.54 -10.80
N GLN A 169 9.16 1.54 -9.49
CA GLN A 169 8.47 2.38 -8.52
C GLN A 169 9.37 3.53 -8.06
N ALA A 170 8.87 4.76 -8.20
CA ALA A 170 9.63 5.97 -7.90
C ALA A 170 9.53 6.39 -6.43
N ASP A 171 10.57 7.13 -6.02
CA ASP A 171 10.78 7.84 -4.76
C ASP A 171 10.82 6.96 -3.50
N TRP A 172 9.90 6.01 -3.37
CA TRP A 172 9.79 5.11 -2.25
C TRP A 172 9.63 3.67 -2.70
N GLY A 173 10.60 2.83 -2.33
CA GLY A 173 10.71 1.46 -2.79
C GLY A 173 9.72 0.52 -2.12
N GLY A 174 9.44 0.63 -0.83
CA GLY A 174 8.58 -0.33 -0.12
C GLY A 174 7.11 0.09 -0.07
N LEU A 175 6.20 -0.63 -0.71
CA LEU A 175 4.75 -0.42 -0.55
C LEU A 175 3.97 -1.73 -0.48
N THR A 176 2.75 -1.65 0.03
CA THR A 176 1.74 -2.68 -0.18
C THR A 176 0.49 -2.05 -0.73
N TYR A 177 0.01 -2.55 -1.87
CA TYR A 177 -1.29 -2.21 -2.43
C TYR A 177 -2.29 -3.27 -1.98
N CYS A 178 -3.36 -2.82 -1.35
CA CYS A 178 -4.46 -3.68 -0.92
C CYS A 178 -5.63 -3.45 -1.86
N LEU A 179 -6.16 -4.53 -2.41
CA LEU A 179 -7.13 -4.52 -3.49
C LEU A 179 -8.30 -5.43 -3.10
N ALA A 180 -9.52 -4.99 -3.32
CA ALA A 180 -10.69 -5.85 -3.16
C ALA A 180 -11.75 -5.48 -4.17
N ASP A 181 -12.40 -6.47 -4.75
CA ASP A 181 -13.59 -6.34 -5.59
C ASP A 181 -14.73 -7.17 -4.97
N PRO A 182 -15.92 -7.25 -5.60
CA PRO A 182 -17.02 -8.04 -5.04
C PRO A 182 -16.74 -9.54 -4.86
N ASP A 183 -15.73 -10.10 -5.53
CA ASP A 183 -15.46 -11.55 -5.60
C ASP A 183 -14.25 -11.99 -4.77
N GLU A 184 -13.21 -11.16 -4.69
CA GLU A 184 -11.92 -11.49 -4.06
C GLU A 184 -11.13 -10.27 -3.54
N ALA A 185 -10.16 -10.54 -2.66
CA ALA A 185 -9.19 -9.55 -2.20
C ALA A 185 -7.75 -10.01 -2.44
N TRP A 186 -6.87 -9.06 -2.66
CA TRP A 186 -5.46 -9.25 -2.98
C TRP A 186 -4.58 -8.24 -2.26
N ILE A 187 -3.34 -8.65 -1.98
CA ILE A 187 -2.26 -7.74 -1.65
C ILE A 187 -1.13 -7.86 -2.66
N VAL A 188 -0.52 -6.73 -3.00
CA VAL A 188 0.71 -6.65 -3.80
C VAL A 188 1.76 -5.92 -3.01
N GLU A 189 2.83 -6.61 -2.64
CA GLU A 189 3.96 -6.03 -1.93
C GLU A 189 5.07 -5.73 -2.91
N THR A 190 5.52 -4.48 -2.92
CA THR A 190 6.43 -3.95 -3.94
C THR A 190 7.71 -3.42 -3.30
N THR A 191 8.80 -3.62 -4.02
CA THR A 191 10.06 -2.89 -3.85
C THR A 191 10.22 -1.90 -5.02
N SER A 192 11.36 -1.20 -5.11
CA SER A 192 11.61 -0.29 -6.22
C SER A 192 11.51 -0.97 -7.59
N LYS A 193 11.93 -2.23 -7.72
CA LYS A 193 11.99 -2.96 -9.00
C LYS A 193 11.33 -4.33 -9.00
N ASN A 194 10.82 -4.79 -7.86
CA ASN A 194 10.26 -6.11 -7.73
C ASN A 194 8.91 -6.08 -7.03
N TRP A 195 8.13 -7.14 -7.18
CA TRP A 195 6.86 -7.28 -6.52
C TRP A 195 6.48 -8.75 -6.33
N VAL A 196 5.65 -9.00 -5.33
CA VAL A 196 4.93 -10.25 -5.12
C VAL A 196 3.47 -9.94 -4.82
N ALA A 197 2.58 -10.85 -5.19
CA ALA A 197 1.18 -10.72 -4.88
C ALA A 197 0.59 -12.04 -4.38
N ARG A 198 -0.40 -11.91 -3.51
CA ARG A 198 -1.12 -13.04 -2.94
C ARG A 198 -2.60 -12.71 -2.80
N ARG A 199 -3.45 -13.68 -3.16
CA ARG A 199 -4.88 -13.62 -2.88
C ARG A 199 -5.13 -13.83 -1.38
N VAL A 200 -6.02 -13.04 -0.80
CA VAL A 200 -6.59 -13.30 0.53
C VAL A 200 -7.60 -14.44 0.38
N LYS A 201 -7.42 -15.51 1.14
CA LYS A 201 -8.29 -16.70 1.05
C LYS A 201 -9.71 -16.32 1.49
N ASP A 202 -10.70 -17.05 0.99
CA ASP A 202 -12.10 -16.74 1.28
C ASP A 202 -12.39 -16.80 2.79
N GLU A 203 -11.76 -17.72 3.52
CA GLU A 203 -11.87 -17.88 4.98
C GLU A 203 -10.76 -17.15 5.77
N GLU A 204 -10.10 -16.15 5.17
CA GLU A 204 -9.01 -15.39 5.79
C GLU A 204 -9.41 -13.96 6.16
N VAL A 205 -8.95 -13.53 7.33
CA VAL A 205 -8.80 -12.11 7.67
C VAL A 205 -7.31 -11.80 7.58
N LEU A 206 -6.95 -10.79 6.80
CA LEU A 206 -5.59 -10.30 6.67
C LEU A 206 -5.51 -8.87 7.22
N VAL A 207 -4.67 -8.67 8.23
CA VAL A 207 -4.31 -7.35 8.74
C VAL A 207 -2.91 -7.00 8.27
N VAL A 208 -2.75 -5.80 7.73
CA VAL A 208 -1.49 -5.28 7.20
C VAL A 208 -1.20 -3.93 7.86
N ALA A 209 -0.12 -3.83 8.64
CA ALA A 209 0.44 -2.57 9.11
C ALA A 209 1.53 -2.07 8.15
N ASN A 210 2.63 -1.49 8.63
CA ASN A 210 3.72 -0.93 7.80
C ASN A 210 4.93 -1.87 7.68
N ARG A 211 4.66 -3.18 7.49
CA ARG A 211 5.64 -4.27 7.40
C ARG A 211 5.17 -5.30 6.36
N PHE A 212 6.10 -5.84 5.58
CA PHE A 212 5.80 -6.86 4.58
C PHE A 212 5.25 -8.14 5.25
N THR A 213 4.23 -8.72 4.65
CA THR A 213 3.49 -9.87 5.16
C THR A 213 3.77 -11.12 4.33
N ILE A 214 4.00 -10.98 3.01
CA ILE A 214 4.18 -12.09 2.07
C ILE A 214 5.53 -12.78 2.34
N GLY A 215 5.45 -14.09 2.60
CA GLY A 215 6.61 -14.94 2.91
C GLY A 215 6.96 -15.86 1.75
N GLU A 216 6.83 -17.17 1.99
CA GLU A 216 7.13 -18.22 1.01
C GLU A 216 5.96 -18.50 0.05
N GLU A 217 4.74 -18.19 0.48
CA GLU A 217 3.52 -18.39 -0.30
C GLU A 217 3.11 -17.09 -0.99
N TYR A 218 3.15 -17.09 -2.33
CA TYR A 218 2.68 -16.03 -3.21
C TYR A 218 2.15 -16.63 -4.51
N ASP A 219 1.19 -15.97 -5.14
CA ASP A 219 0.52 -16.45 -6.34
C ASP A 219 1.15 -15.87 -7.62
N MET A 220 1.68 -14.65 -7.54
CA MET A 220 2.27 -13.92 -8.67
C MET A 220 3.49 -13.12 -8.20
N ALA A 221 4.47 -12.93 -9.08
CA ALA A 221 5.72 -12.23 -8.76
C ALA A 221 6.41 -11.68 -10.01
N SER A 222 7.31 -10.71 -9.82
CA SER A 222 8.22 -10.26 -10.88
C SER A 222 9.17 -11.39 -11.33
N LYS A 223 9.45 -11.49 -12.64
CA LYS A 223 10.26 -12.58 -13.21
C LYS A 223 11.68 -12.68 -12.63
N GLY A 224 12.26 -11.55 -12.22
CA GLY A 224 13.64 -11.45 -11.71
C GLY A 224 13.77 -11.43 -10.20
N LEU A 225 12.69 -11.73 -9.46
CA LEU A 225 12.63 -11.56 -8.01
C LEU A 225 13.71 -12.34 -7.26
N ILE A 226 13.86 -13.63 -7.55
CA ILE A 226 14.80 -14.49 -6.84
C ILE A 226 16.25 -14.17 -7.26
N ASP A 227 16.49 -13.92 -8.54
CA ASP A 227 17.82 -13.59 -9.07
C ASP A 227 18.36 -12.29 -8.47
N THR A 228 17.49 -11.28 -8.32
CA THR A 228 17.84 -10.01 -7.69
C THR A 228 18.18 -10.21 -6.22
N ALA A 229 17.42 -11.04 -5.49
CA ALA A 229 17.72 -11.35 -4.10
C ALA A 229 19.07 -12.09 -3.95
N GLN A 230 19.38 -13.03 -4.86
CA GLN A 230 20.67 -13.73 -4.86
C GLN A 230 21.84 -12.78 -5.17
N LYS A 231 21.70 -11.95 -6.21
CA LYS A 231 22.73 -10.99 -6.63
C LYS A 231 23.09 -10.00 -5.52
N ASN A 232 22.10 -9.59 -4.72
CA ASN A 232 22.30 -8.70 -3.58
C ASN A 232 22.69 -9.41 -2.28
N GLY A 233 22.84 -10.74 -2.30
CA GLY A 233 23.17 -11.54 -1.11
C GLY A 233 22.04 -11.62 -0.08
N TRP A 234 20.80 -11.29 -0.46
CA TRP A 234 19.62 -11.33 0.40
C TRP A 234 18.98 -12.71 0.48
N PHE A 235 19.27 -13.57 -0.49
CA PHE A 235 18.84 -14.97 -0.50
C PHE A 235 19.97 -15.87 -0.98
N ASP A 236 20.11 -17.04 -0.34
CA ASP A 236 21.11 -18.05 -0.70
C ASP A 236 20.41 -19.41 -0.82
N PRO A 237 20.15 -19.90 -2.06
CA PRO A 237 19.46 -21.16 -2.27
C PRO A 237 20.27 -22.37 -1.78
N SER A 238 21.60 -22.26 -1.62
CA SER A 238 22.44 -23.35 -1.14
C SER A 238 22.18 -23.71 0.32
N LYS A 239 21.55 -22.80 1.09
CA LYS A 239 21.16 -23.03 2.49
C LYS A 239 19.91 -23.90 2.64
N GLY A 240 19.32 -24.37 1.54
CA GLY A 240 18.17 -25.29 1.55
C GLY A 240 16.87 -24.70 2.07
N LYS A 241 16.78 -23.37 2.21
CA LYS A 241 15.56 -22.65 2.60
C LYS A 241 14.79 -22.22 1.37
N ALA A 242 13.46 -22.32 1.42
CA ALA A 242 12.59 -21.73 0.41
C ALA A 242 12.78 -20.20 0.37
N PHE A 243 12.54 -19.62 -0.80
CA PHE A 243 12.58 -18.17 -0.95
C PHE A 243 11.42 -17.54 -0.18
N ASN A 244 11.72 -16.56 0.67
CA ASN A 244 10.75 -15.84 1.50
C ASN A 244 10.87 -14.34 1.23
N PHE A 245 9.83 -13.73 0.65
CA PHE A 245 9.89 -12.35 0.16
C PHE A 245 10.20 -11.34 1.27
N LYS A 246 9.39 -11.29 2.34
CA LYS A 246 9.61 -10.35 3.44
C LYS A 246 10.96 -10.52 4.13
N ALA A 247 11.47 -11.76 4.25
CA ALA A 247 12.78 -11.99 4.84
C ALA A 247 13.92 -11.51 3.92
N ALA A 248 13.78 -11.73 2.60
CA ALA A 248 14.76 -11.31 1.61
C ALA A 248 14.76 -9.79 1.44
N TYR A 249 13.60 -9.17 1.22
CA TYR A 249 13.48 -7.78 0.79
C TYR A 249 13.09 -6.79 1.90
N GLY A 250 12.49 -7.22 3.01
CA GLY A 250 12.06 -6.32 4.07
C GLY A 250 13.21 -5.73 4.88
N ASP A 251 13.15 -4.43 5.18
CA ASP A 251 14.11 -3.78 6.09
C ASP A 251 14.05 -4.45 7.47
N PRO A 252 15.17 -4.96 8.00
CA PRO A 252 15.16 -5.78 9.20
C PRO A 252 14.71 -5.02 10.46
N VAL A 253 14.97 -3.71 10.54
CA VAL A 253 14.57 -2.90 11.69
C VAL A 253 13.06 -2.75 11.68
N ARG A 254 12.49 -2.38 10.53
CA ARG A 254 11.05 -2.16 10.37
C ARG A 254 10.24 -3.46 10.42
N MET A 255 10.80 -4.55 9.89
CA MET A 255 10.25 -5.90 10.03
C MET A 255 10.20 -6.41 11.49
N SER A 256 10.85 -5.74 12.43
CA SER A 256 10.78 -6.05 13.87
C SER A 256 10.10 -4.97 14.71
N SER A 257 9.46 -3.98 14.07
CA SER A 257 8.81 -2.84 14.72
C SER A 257 7.70 -3.32 15.68
N PRO A 258 7.84 -3.10 17.00
CA PRO A 258 6.80 -3.46 17.95
C PRO A 258 5.50 -2.72 17.70
N TYR A 259 5.58 -1.46 17.26
CA TYR A 259 4.39 -0.65 16.96
C TYR A 259 3.53 -1.25 15.85
N ASP A 260 4.16 -1.80 14.81
CA ASP A 260 3.43 -2.41 13.70
C ASP A 260 2.89 -3.79 14.09
N ILE A 261 3.67 -4.58 14.83
CA ILE A 261 3.26 -5.88 15.36
C ILE A 261 2.07 -5.73 16.30
N ASP A 262 2.11 -4.78 17.23
CA ASP A 262 1.04 -4.55 18.21
C ASP A 262 -0.28 -4.17 17.53
N ARG A 263 -0.24 -3.37 16.45
CA ARG A 263 -1.44 -3.02 15.66
C ARG A 263 -2.04 -4.24 14.97
N GLU A 264 -1.20 -5.06 14.34
CA GLU A 264 -1.62 -6.30 13.69
C GLU A 264 -2.24 -7.27 14.71
N GLU A 265 -1.52 -7.56 15.81
CA GLU A 265 -1.98 -8.46 16.87
C GLU A 265 -3.26 -7.96 17.54
N ARG A 266 -3.37 -6.65 17.76
CA ARG A 266 -4.57 -6.05 18.36
C ARG A 266 -5.78 -6.22 17.45
N ALA A 267 -5.65 -5.96 16.15
CA ALA A 267 -6.73 -6.15 15.20
C ALA A 267 -7.16 -7.63 15.13
N TYR A 268 -6.21 -8.55 15.04
CA TYR A 268 -6.51 -9.99 15.09
C TYR A 268 -7.22 -10.39 16.38
N ALA A 269 -6.81 -9.86 17.53
CA ALA A 269 -7.44 -10.14 18.82
C ALA A 269 -8.89 -9.63 18.89
N LEU A 270 -9.19 -8.46 18.29
CA LEU A 270 -10.54 -7.88 18.25
C LEU A 270 -11.48 -8.63 17.30
N LEU A 271 -10.95 -9.22 16.23
CA LEU A 271 -11.71 -9.98 15.23
C LEU A 271 -11.79 -11.48 15.55
N LYS A 272 -11.04 -11.95 16.55
CA LYS A 272 -10.99 -13.35 16.94
C LYS A 272 -12.38 -13.89 17.27
N GLY A 273 -12.71 -15.03 16.67
CA GLY A 273 -13.98 -15.74 16.92
C GLY A 273 -15.18 -15.17 16.17
N LYS A 274 -15.00 -14.18 15.29
CA LYS A 274 -16.07 -13.60 14.47
C LYS A 274 -16.16 -14.17 13.05
N SER A 275 -15.31 -15.13 12.69
CA SER A 275 -15.32 -15.74 11.35
C SER A 275 -16.70 -16.36 11.02
N GLY A 276 -17.21 -16.04 9.84
CA GLY A 276 -18.55 -16.37 9.35
C GLY A 276 -19.65 -15.40 9.81
N ALA A 277 -19.29 -14.36 10.56
CA ALA A 277 -20.23 -13.38 11.12
C ALA A 277 -19.69 -11.93 11.08
N LEU A 278 -18.56 -11.69 10.41
CA LEU A 278 -17.98 -10.35 10.32
C LEU A 278 -18.89 -9.40 9.53
N LEU A 279 -19.06 -8.20 10.08
CA LEU A 279 -19.79 -7.09 9.49
C LEU A 279 -18.84 -5.91 9.24
N PRO A 280 -19.20 -4.97 8.35
CA PRO A 280 -18.42 -3.74 8.16
C PRO A 280 -18.15 -2.97 9.45
N ALA A 281 -19.06 -3.00 10.42
CA ALA A 281 -18.93 -2.31 11.72
C ALA A 281 -17.91 -2.97 12.68
N ASP A 282 -17.40 -4.16 12.35
CA ASP A 282 -16.34 -4.82 13.11
C ASP A 282 -14.93 -4.32 12.73
N LEU A 283 -14.79 -3.65 11.58
CA LEU A 283 -13.56 -3.06 11.06
C LEU A 283 -13.41 -1.61 11.54
#